data_AF-A0A736KQQ8-F1
#
_entry.id   AF-A0A736KQQ8-F1
#
_cell.length_a   1.000
_cell.length_b   1.000
_cell.length_c   1.000
_cell.angle_alpha   90.00
_cell.angle_beta   90.00
_cell.angle_gamma   90.00
#
_symmetry.space_group_name_H-M   'P 1'
#
loop_
_entity.id
_entity.type
_entity.pdbx_description
1 polymer ?
#
loop_
_entity_poly.entity_id
_entity_poly.type
_entity_poly.pdbx_seq_one_letter_code
_entity_poly.pdbx_strand_id
1 'polypeptide(L)' 'MTNKAIQKAVAIAGSQQKLASLCGVKQPTVWRWLHGGGIDAKYVAAIVKATGGRIKARELRPDLADLLAAS' A
#
# COMPACT_ATOMS: atom_id res chain seq x y z
N MET A 1 13.60 -7.73 4.36
CA MET A 1 12.36 -8.52 4.27
C MET A 1 11.39 -7.82 3.33
N THR A 2 10.65 -8.57 2.50
CA THR A 2 9.67 -8.02 1.56
C THR A 2 8.31 -7.85 2.23
N ASN A 3 7.71 -6.66 2.16
CA ASN A 3 6.35 -6.40 2.63
C ASN A 3 5.33 -7.12 1.74
N LYS A 4 4.73 -8.20 2.25
CA LYS A 4 3.80 -9.06 1.50
C LYS A 4 2.54 -8.33 1.03
N ALA A 5 2.03 -7.37 1.80
CA ALA A 5 0.87 -6.57 1.40
C ALA A 5 1.21 -5.70 0.18
N ILE A 6 2.36 -5.03 0.19
CA ILE A 6 2.80 -4.24 -0.95
C ILE A 6 3.16 -5.12 -2.15
N GLN A 7 3.76 -6.28 -1.94
CA GLN A 7 4.02 -7.24 -3.02
C GLN A 7 2.71 -7.65 -3.72
N LYS A 8 1.66 -7.94 -2.95
CA LYS A 8 0.31 -8.23 -3.48
C LYS A 8 -0.27 -7.01 -4.20
N ALA A 9 -0.08 -5.79 -3.67
CA ALA A 9 -0.57 -4.56 -4.28
C ALA A 9 0.05 -4.33 -5.65
N VAL A 10 1.37 -4.55 -5.75
CA VAL A 10 2.14 -4.47 -6.99
C VAL A 10 1.66 -5.51 -8.00
N ALA A 11 1.38 -6.75 -7.57
CA ALA A 11 0.85 -7.79 -8.44
C ALA A 11 -0.54 -7.45 -8.99
N ILE A 12 -1.43 -6.87 -8.16
CA ILE A 12 -2.76 -6.43 -8.60
C ILE A 12 -2.67 -5.25 -9.57
N ALA A 13 -1.81 -4.27 -9.28
CA ALA A 13 -1.61 -3.12 -10.16
C ALA A 13 -0.88 -3.49 -11.47
N GLY A 14 -0.05 -4.53 -11.44
CA GLY A 14 0.73 -5.08 -12.56
C GLY A 14 2.22 -4.73 -12.49
N SER A 15 2.62 -3.63 -11.84
CA SER A 15 4.02 -3.26 -11.62
C SER A 15 4.17 -2.21 -10.52
N GLN A 16 5.40 -2.03 -10.02
CA GLN A 16 5.69 -0.97 -9.04
C GLN A 16 5.43 0.42 -9.62
N GLN A 17 5.77 0.64 -10.89
CA GLN A 17 5.53 1.91 -11.58
C GLN A 17 4.03 2.19 -11.73
N LYS A 18 3.23 1.17 -12.06
CA LYS A 18 1.78 1.33 -12.22
C LYS A 18 1.10 1.57 -10.88
N LEU A 19 1.50 0.87 -9.81
CA LEU A 19 1.03 1.17 -8.45
C LEU A 19 1.40 2.59 -8.04
N ALA A 20 2.64 3.04 -8.33
CA ALA A 20 3.09 4.37 -8.01
C ALA A 20 2.23 5.45 -8.70
N SER A 21 1.95 5.27 -9.99
CA SER A 21 1.06 6.16 -10.76
C SER A 21 -0.35 6.22 -10.18
N LEU A 22 -0.95 5.07 -9.84
CA LEU A 22 -2.28 5.01 -9.22
C LEU A 22 -2.32 5.68 -7.84
N CYS A 23 -1.20 5.65 -7.11
CA CYS A 23 -1.07 6.27 -5.79
C CYS A 23 -0.55 7.72 -5.84
N GLY A 24 -0.27 8.29 -7.02
CA GLY A 24 0.26 9.64 -7.16
C GLY A 24 1.68 9.83 -6.58
N VAL A 25 2.51 8.78 -6.58
CA VAL A 25 3.89 8.82 -6.06
C VAL A 25 4.89 8.35 -7.13
N LYS A 26 6.19 8.51 -6.85
CA LYS A 26 7.26 7.96 -7.71
C LYS A 26 7.54 6.49 -7.35
N GLN A 27 7.96 5.67 -8.32
CA GLN A 27 8.25 4.24 -8.13
C GLN A 27 9.26 3.92 -7.01
N PRO A 28 10.31 4.72 -6.74
CA PRO A 28 11.19 4.48 -5.59
C PRO A 28 10.47 4.48 -4.24
N THR A 29 9.35 5.21 -4.13
CA THR A 29 8.48 5.20 -2.94
C THR A 29 7.88 3.81 -2.73
N VAL A 30 7.37 3.19 -3.81
CA VAL A 30 6.83 1.82 -3.78
C VAL A 30 7.92 0.81 -3.47
N TRP A 31 9.12 0.98 -4.04
CA TRP A 31 10.27 0.15 -3.73
C TRP A 31 10.60 0.22 -2.23
N ARG A 32 10.60 1.42 -1.64
CA ARG A 32 10.81 1.60 -0.19
C ARG A 32 9.75 0.89 0.64
N TRP A 33 8.47 1.00 0.27
CA TRP A 33 7.38 0.30 0.96
C TRP A 33 7.55 -1.22 0.89
N LEU A 34 7.97 -1.74 -0.27
CA LEU A 34 8.22 -3.15 -0.50
C LEU A 34 9.37 -3.69 0.36
N HIS A 35 10.38 -2.87 0.65
CA HIS A 35 11.57 -3.26 1.41
C HIS A 35 11.54 -2.81 2.88
N GLY A 36 10.35 -2.53 3.42
CA GLY A 36 10.16 -2.31 4.86
C GLY A 36 10.39 -0.89 5.34
N GLY A 37 10.49 0.10 4.45
CA GLY A 37 10.67 1.50 4.84
C GLY A 37 9.43 2.21 5.40
N GLY A 38 8.38 1.45 5.74
CA GLY A 38 7.10 1.94 6.29
C GLY A 38 6.18 2.58 5.24
N ILE A 39 4.89 2.69 5.57
CA ILE A 39 3.87 3.34 4.71
C ILE A 39 3.19 4.43 5.54
N ASP A 40 3.27 5.69 5.15
CA ASP A 40 2.53 6.75 5.84
C ASP A 40 1.02 6.56 5.67
N ALA A 41 0.26 6.90 6.71
CA ALA A 41 -1.20 6.73 6.74
C ALA A 41 -1.90 7.39 5.54
N LYS A 42 -1.38 8.54 5.07
CA LYS A 42 -1.89 9.28 3.90
C LYS A 42 -1.92 8.46 2.60
N TYR A 43 -1.07 7.43 2.46
CA TYR A 43 -1.03 6.58 1.26
C TYR A 43 -1.94 5.36 1.35
N VAL A 44 -2.46 5.03 2.54
CA VAL A 44 -3.24 3.81 2.77
C VAL A 44 -4.49 3.79 1.91
N ALA A 45 -5.28 4.87 1.92
CA ALA A 45 -6.50 4.98 1.12
C ALA A 45 -6.21 4.86 -0.40
N ALA A 46 -5.11 5.46 -0.87
CA ALA A 46 -4.70 5.39 -2.27
C ALA A 46 -4.37 3.96 -2.69
N ILE A 47 -3.65 3.20 -1.86
CA ILE A 47 -3.31 1.79 -2.15
C ILE A 47 -4.56 0.90 -2.11
N VAL A 48 -5.45 1.10 -1.15
CA VAL A 48 -6.73 0.36 -1.08
C VAL A 48 -7.55 0.61 -2.36
N LYS A 49 -7.65 1.87 -2.80
CA LYS A 49 -8.34 2.23 -4.06
C LYS A 49 -7.65 1.63 -5.28
N ALA A 50 -6.31 1.76 -5.38
CA ALA A 50 -5.52 1.22 -6.49
C ALA A 50 -5.63 -0.30 -6.65
N THR A 51 -5.97 -1.00 -5.57
CA THR A 51 -6.16 -2.46 -5.54
C THR A 51 -7.63 -2.89 -5.59
N GLY A 52 -8.56 -1.95 -5.78
CA GLY A 52 -10.00 -2.23 -5.79
C GLY A 52 -10.50 -2.83 -4.48
N GLY A 53 -9.91 -2.47 -3.34
CA GLY A 53 -10.28 -2.98 -2.02
C GLY A 53 -9.79 -4.40 -1.70
N ARG A 54 -9.04 -5.05 -2.60
CA ARG A 54 -8.48 -6.41 -2.39
C ARG A 54 -7.36 -6.45 -1.34
N ILE A 55 -6.85 -5.28 -0.97
CA ILE A 55 -5.96 -5.06 0.17
C ILE A 55 -6.64 -4.09 1.10
N LYS A 56 -6.77 -4.48 2.37
CA LYS A 56 -7.39 -3.68 3.41
C LYS A 56 -6.36 -2.79 4.09
N ALA A 57 -6.82 -1.67 4.63
CA ALA A 57 -5.98 -0.69 5.31
C ALA A 57 -5.14 -1.31 6.46
N ARG A 58 -5.75 -2.22 7.24
CA ARG A 58 -5.09 -2.99 8.30
C ARG A 58 -3.94 -3.90 7.82
N GLU A 59 -3.94 -4.32 6.55
CA GLU A 59 -2.83 -5.12 5.99
C GLU A 59 -1.60 -4.25 5.69
N LEU A 60 -1.81 -2.95 5.48
CA LEU A 60 -0.76 -1.98 5.17
C LEU A 60 -0.21 -1.32 6.45
N ARG A 61 -1.11 -1.02 7.40
CA ARG A 61 -0.82 -0.39 8.69
C ARG A 61 -1.57 -1.12 9.80
N PRO A 62 -1.10 -2.31 10.22
CA PRO A 62 -1.72 -3.05 11.32
C PRO A 62 -1.69 -2.27 12.64
N ASP A 63 -0.68 -1.40 12.83
CA ASP A 63 -0.55 -0.49 13.97
C ASP A 63 -1.66 0.57 14.05
N LEU A 64 -2.38 0.81 12.95
CA LEU A 64 -3.52 1.72 12.90
C LEU A 64 -4.86 0.98 12.77
N ALA A 65 -4.88 -0.35 12.91
CA ALA A 65 -6.08 -1.15 12.65
C ALA A 65 -7.28 -0.73 13.51
N ASP A 66 -7.05 -0.45 14.80
CA ASP A 66 -8.10 -0.02 15.73
C ASP A 66 -8.71 1.35 15.35
N LEU A 67 -7.87 2.29 14.89
CA LEU A 67 -8.33 3.61 14.44
C LEU A 67 -9.16 3.55 13.15
N LEU A 68 -8.91 2.54 12.32
CA LEU A 68 -9.58 2.35 11.03
C LEU A 68 -10.84 1.49 11.12
N ALA A 69 -11.10 0.83 12.25
CA ALA A 69 -12.30 0.02 12.50
C ALA A 69 -13.47 0.83 13.07
N ALA A 70 -13.24 2.09 13.44
CA ALA A 70 -14.21 2.96 14.13
C ALA A 70 -15.00 3.90 13.20
N SER A 71 -15.19 3.55 11.92
CA SER A 71 -15.95 4.39 10.96
C SER A 71 -16.86 3.57 10.06
#